data_AF-A0A959PD08-F1
#
_entry.id   AF-A0A959PD08-F1
#
_cell.length_a   1.000
_cell.length_b   1.000
_cell.length_c   1.000
_cell.angle_alpha   90.00
_cell.angle_beta   90.00
_cell.angle_gamma   90.00
#
_symmetry.space_group_name_H-M   'P 1'
#
loop_
_entity.id
_entity.type
_entity.pdbx_description
1 polymer ?
#
loop_
_entity_poly.entity_id
_entity_poly.type
_entity_poly.pdbx_seq_one_letter_code
_entity_poly.pdbx_strand_id
1 'polypeptide(L)'
;MKKIAQNIRKAALIVISALAPAAMMAQMEEAQPAGGEHFGIPDGVLIVVLVSMAVLLSIIILIINSSIRNIAETKGFWKGKNMDKMMTLVGLFTLTSVAAHAATEENTSVFVLDDASFWGLVVVNFVLILIAMYQVYILRKLTDHVRGYHDIEPAYIEKGPSMLGQLWAKMQASVPVEKEADVMLDHEYDGIHELDNVLPPWWKYGFYLTIIVGVIYMFHYHVLETGPLMIEELEMANEEAAIAIAEYESRQANKVDENTLVFEDNATFIASGKEIFQANCISCHAVDGGGINGPNFTDQYWIYGGDIKNIYHTIKYGATRGMQPWQTKLSAGQMRDVAFYVYTLEGTTPANPKAPEGELYERSAGGDESTPEEGEATEEAPVEEAAAETAEDAMAAADGE
;
A
#
# COMPACT_ATOMS: atom_id res chain seq x y z
N MET A 1 -35.96 -36.87 15.13
CA MET A 1 -35.76 -36.19 13.84
C MET A 1 -36.18 -34.71 13.84
N LYS A 2 -37.39 -34.33 14.29
CA LYS A 2 -37.83 -32.91 14.32
C LYS A 2 -36.94 -31.95 15.13
N LYS A 3 -36.43 -32.36 16.30
CA LYS A 3 -35.47 -31.56 17.11
C LYS A 3 -34.09 -31.37 16.45
N ILE A 4 -33.64 -32.35 15.66
CA ILE A 4 -32.34 -32.30 14.97
C ILE A 4 -32.43 -31.34 13.78
N ALA A 5 -33.52 -31.40 13.00
CA ALA A 5 -33.79 -30.44 11.93
C ALA A 5 -33.94 -28.99 12.43
N GLN A 6 -34.51 -28.81 13.63
CA GLN A 6 -34.67 -27.50 14.26
C GLN A 6 -33.34 -26.91 14.76
N ASN A 7 -32.43 -27.75 15.25
CA ASN A 7 -31.09 -27.35 15.66
C ASN A 7 -30.17 -27.07 14.46
N ILE A 8 -30.33 -27.81 13.36
CA ILE A 8 -29.62 -27.56 12.09
C ILE A 8 -30.10 -26.26 11.45
N ARG A 9 -31.41 -25.96 11.48
CA ARG A 9 -31.93 -24.65 11.03
C ARG A 9 -31.43 -23.48 11.88
N LYS A 10 -31.33 -23.64 13.20
CA LYS A 10 -30.77 -22.61 14.09
C LYS A 10 -29.27 -22.39 13.85
N ALA A 11 -28.51 -23.46 13.64
CA ALA A 11 -27.08 -23.37 13.31
C ALA A 11 -26.85 -22.74 11.92
N ALA A 12 -27.67 -23.08 10.92
CA ALA A 12 -27.62 -22.46 9.60
C ALA A 12 -28.01 -20.97 9.64
N LEU A 13 -29.00 -20.57 10.45
CA LEU A 13 -29.39 -19.17 10.63
C LEU A 13 -28.30 -18.34 11.31
N ILE A 14 -27.55 -18.90 12.26
CA ILE A 14 -26.42 -18.23 12.93
C ILE A 14 -25.22 -18.07 11.99
N VAL A 15 -24.97 -19.04 11.11
CA VAL A 15 -23.91 -18.96 10.08
C VAL A 15 -24.29 -17.99 8.96
N ILE A 16 -25.56 -17.93 8.56
CA ILE A 16 -26.05 -16.96 7.56
C ILE A 16 -26.06 -15.53 8.14
N SER A 17 -26.34 -15.33 9.44
CA SER A 17 -26.21 -14.01 10.07
C SER A 17 -24.76 -13.55 10.26
N ALA A 18 -23.80 -14.49 10.32
CA ALA A 18 -22.37 -14.18 10.42
C ALA A 18 -21.71 -13.88 9.05
N LEU A 19 -22.33 -14.29 7.95
CA LEU A 19 -21.86 -14.02 6.57
C LEU A 19 -22.56 -12.83 5.89
N ALA A 20 -23.63 -12.29 6.51
CA ALA A 20 -24.36 -11.13 6.00
C ALA A 20 -23.57 -9.81 5.93
N PRO A 21 -22.56 -9.52 6.79
CA PRO A 21 -21.82 -8.26 6.68
C PRO A 21 -20.89 -8.19 5.46
N ALA A 22 -20.42 -9.33 4.93
CA ALA A 22 -19.49 -9.38 3.81
C ALA A 22 -20.16 -9.05 2.46
N ALA A 23 -21.47 -9.25 2.34
CA ALA A 23 -22.21 -8.99 1.11
C ALA A 23 -22.78 -7.56 1.02
N MET A 24 -22.81 -6.79 2.12
CA MET A 24 -23.27 -5.39 2.12
C MET A 24 -22.15 -4.35 2.01
N MET A 25 -20.88 -4.75 2.08
CA MET A 25 -19.72 -3.86 1.98
C MET A 25 -19.29 -3.56 0.52
N ALA A 26 -19.99 -4.11 -0.48
CA ALA A 26 -19.64 -3.94 -1.90
C ALA A 26 -20.41 -2.80 -2.62
N GLN A 27 -21.19 -1.99 -1.89
CA GLN A 27 -22.04 -0.94 -2.50
C GLN A 27 -21.92 0.44 -1.84
N MET A 28 -20.81 0.75 -1.17
CA MET A 28 -20.56 2.11 -0.69
C MET A 28 -19.16 2.55 -1.12
N GLU A 29 -19.02 2.81 -2.42
CA GLU A 29 -17.99 3.70 -2.96
C GLU A 29 -18.56 5.13 -2.82
N GLU A 30 -18.48 5.69 -1.62
CA GLU A 30 -18.75 7.11 -1.39
C GLU A 30 -17.52 7.71 -0.70
N ALA A 31 -16.97 8.74 -1.33
CA ALA A 31 -15.69 9.38 -1.06
C ALA A 31 -15.32 9.44 0.43
N GLN A 32 -14.20 8.81 0.80
CA GLN A 32 -13.59 8.94 2.11
C GLN A 32 -12.29 9.75 2.00
N PRO A 33 -12.03 10.71 2.91
CA PRO A 33 -10.93 11.66 2.76
C PRO A 33 -9.58 10.99 3.01
N ALA A 34 -8.57 11.47 2.29
CA ALA A 34 -7.17 11.07 2.40
C ALA A 34 -6.71 11.00 3.88
N GLY A 35 -6.43 9.79 4.36
CA GLY A 35 -6.11 9.56 5.75
C GLY A 35 -5.36 8.25 5.98
N GLY A 36 -4.10 8.20 5.53
CA GLY A 36 -3.13 7.17 5.87
C GLY A 36 -2.74 6.27 4.70
N GLU A 37 -1.61 6.56 4.05
CA GLU A 37 -1.02 5.62 3.08
C GLU A 37 -0.44 4.40 3.82
N HIS A 38 -1.23 3.32 3.93
CA HIS A 38 -0.76 2.02 4.38
C HIS A 38 0.14 1.40 3.31
N PHE A 39 1.47 1.42 3.45
CA PHE A 39 2.51 0.74 2.62
C PHE A 39 2.11 0.30 1.17
N GLY A 40 1.41 1.15 0.41
CA GLY A 40 0.84 0.82 -0.91
C GLY A 40 -0.16 -0.36 -0.97
N ILE A 41 -0.74 -0.82 0.15
CA ILE A 41 -1.72 -1.91 0.18
C ILE A 41 -3.13 -1.34 0.42
N PRO A 42 -4.11 -1.59 -0.47
CA PRO A 42 -5.47 -1.12 -0.27
C PRO A 42 -6.12 -1.69 1.00
N ASP A 43 -6.89 -0.87 1.73
CA ASP A 43 -7.57 -1.23 2.98
C ASP A 43 -8.43 -2.50 2.84
N GLY A 44 -9.06 -2.70 1.69
CA GLY A 44 -9.84 -3.90 1.38
C GLY A 44 -9.01 -5.18 1.46
N VAL A 45 -7.74 -5.16 1.03
CA VAL A 45 -6.84 -6.31 1.09
C VAL A 45 -6.45 -6.60 2.55
N LEU A 46 -6.18 -5.55 3.33
CA LEU A 46 -5.83 -5.65 4.75
C LEU A 46 -6.97 -6.26 5.58
N ILE A 47 -8.21 -5.84 5.33
CA ILE A 47 -9.41 -6.41 5.96
C ILE A 47 -9.58 -7.89 5.57
N VAL A 48 -9.40 -8.24 4.29
CA VAL A 48 -9.50 -9.64 3.84
C VAL A 48 -8.45 -10.52 4.54
N VAL A 49 -7.23 -10.03 4.73
CA VAL A 49 -6.18 -10.76 5.47
C VAL A 49 -6.64 -11.03 6.91
N LEU A 50 -7.09 -10.02 7.65
CA LEU A 50 -7.54 -10.20 9.04
C LEU A 50 -8.76 -11.13 9.14
N VAL A 51 -9.74 -10.99 8.24
CA VAL A 51 -10.90 -11.87 8.20
C VAL A 51 -10.49 -13.31 7.89
N SER A 52 -9.55 -13.53 6.97
CA SER A 52 -9.05 -14.87 6.66
C SER A 52 -8.37 -15.54 7.86
N MET A 53 -7.59 -14.79 8.64
CA MET A 53 -6.95 -15.27 9.86
C MET A 53 -7.98 -15.59 10.96
N ALA A 54 -9.02 -14.76 11.12
CA ALA A 54 -10.11 -15.00 12.06
C ALA A 54 -10.93 -16.25 11.69
N VAL A 55 -11.18 -16.48 10.39
CA VAL A 55 -11.81 -17.71 9.89
C VAL A 55 -10.95 -18.93 10.19
N LEU A 56 -9.64 -18.85 9.96
CA LEU A 56 -8.71 -19.94 10.24
C LEU A 56 -8.67 -20.27 11.74
N LEU A 57 -8.63 -19.28 12.62
CA LEU A 57 -8.74 -19.47 14.07
C LEU A 57 -10.07 -20.12 14.46
N SER A 58 -11.18 -19.69 13.84
CA SER A 58 -12.50 -20.28 14.09
C SER A 58 -12.56 -21.76 13.68
N ILE A 59 -11.94 -22.13 12.55
CA ILE A 59 -11.83 -23.52 12.11
C ILE A 59 -11.02 -24.35 13.12
N ILE A 60 -9.89 -23.82 13.61
CA ILE A 60 -9.07 -24.51 14.62
C ILE A 60 -9.86 -24.71 15.92
N ILE A 61 -10.60 -23.69 16.38
CA ILE A 61 -11.46 -23.80 17.56
C ILE A 61 -12.54 -24.88 17.37
N LEU A 62 -13.15 -24.96 16.18
CA LEU A 62 -14.13 -26.02 15.87
C LEU A 62 -13.50 -27.42 15.86
N ILE A 63 -12.27 -27.56 15.36
CA ILE A 63 -11.52 -28.82 15.40
C ILE A 63 -11.21 -29.22 16.84
N ILE A 64 -10.79 -28.26 17.67
CA ILE A 64 -10.55 -28.48 19.10
C ILE A 64 -11.86 -28.92 19.78
N ASN A 65 -12.97 -28.23 19.54
CA ASN A 65 -14.28 -28.57 20.10
C ASN A 65 -14.75 -29.97 19.67
N SER A 66 -14.59 -30.32 18.39
CA SER A 66 -14.88 -31.67 17.90
C SER A 66 -14.01 -32.73 18.56
N SER A 67 -12.72 -32.42 18.79
CA SER A 67 -11.79 -33.33 19.45
C SER A 67 -12.17 -33.54 20.91
N ILE A 68 -12.54 -32.47 21.62
CA ILE A 68 -13.03 -32.53 23.00
C ILE A 68 -14.32 -33.34 23.11
N ARG A 69 -15.29 -33.15 22.20
CA ARG A 69 -16.53 -33.96 22.16
C ARG A 69 -16.24 -35.45 21.95
N ASN A 70 -15.34 -35.78 21.03
CA ASN A 70 -14.93 -37.16 20.76
C ASN A 70 -14.21 -37.83 21.95
N ILE A 71 -13.54 -37.05 22.80
CA ILE A 71 -12.95 -37.54 24.05
C ILE A 71 -14.04 -37.69 25.11
N ALA A 72 -14.95 -36.71 25.23
CA ALA A 72 -16.05 -36.72 26.20
C ALA A 72 -17.02 -37.90 26.01
N GLU A 73 -17.22 -38.36 24.77
CA GLU A 73 -18.11 -39.48 24.42
C GLU A 73 -17.48 -40.87 24.68
N THR A 74 -16.19 -40.96 25.06
CA THR A 74 -15.58 -42.24 25.43
C THR A 74 -16.10 -42.72 26.80
N LYS A 75 -16.80 -43.86 26.80
CA LYS A 75 -17.34 -44.48 28.02
C LYS A 75 -16.19 -44.89 28.95
N GLY A 76 -16.11 -44.24 30.12
CA GLY A 76 -15.12 -44.54 31.17
C GLY A 76 -14.23 -43.36 31.55
N PHE A 77 -14.15 -42.31 30.71
CA PHE A 77 -13.31 -41.14 30.97
C PHE A 77 -13.76 -40.32 32.20
N TRP A 78 -15.07 -40.32 32.47
CA TRP A 78 -15.73 -39.50 33.51
C TRP A 78 -15.99 -40.25 34.84
N LYS A 79 -15.16 -41.23 35.21
CA LYS A 79 -15.39 -42.07 36.42
C LYS A 79 -14.33 -41.94 37.52
N GLY A 80 -13.45 -40.93 37.42
CA GLY A 80 -12.35 -40.70 38.36
C GLY A 80 -12.69 -39.77 39.53
N LYS A 81 -12.21 -40.07 40.74
CA LYS A 81 -12.40 -39.31 42.01
C LYS A 81 -11.92 -37.84 42.00
N ASN A 82 -11.22 -37.41 40.95
CA ASN A 82 -10.67 -36.05 40.81
C ASN A 82 -11.44 -35.19 39.78
N MET A 83 -12.57 -35.69 39.27
CA MET A 83 -13.36 -35.07 38.21
C MET A 83 -13.85 -33.65 38.58
N ASP A 84 -14.24 -33.43 39.83
CA ASP A 84 -14.71 -32.12 40.29
C ASP A 84 -13.58 -31.06 40.23
N LYS A 85 -12.34 -31.45 40.54
CA LYS A 85 -11.17 -30.55 40.48
C LYS A 85 -10.79 -30.23 39.04
N MET A 86 -10.88 -31.21 38.13
CA MET A 86 -10.60 -31.03 36.71
C MET A 86 -11.66 -30.17 36.02
N MET A 87 -12.94 -30.38 36.33
CA MET A 87 -14.06 -29.55 35.84
C MET A 87 -14.01 -28.13 36.39
N THR A 88 -13.57 -27.95 37.64
CA THR A 88 -13.35 -26.61 38.21
C THR A 88 -12.20 -25.88 37.51
N LEU A 89 -11.12 -26.58 37.13
CA LEU A 89 -9.99 -26.02 36.39
C LEU A 89 -10.33 -25.65 34.94
N VAL A 90 -11.06 -26.53 34.24
CA VAL A 90 -11.56 -26.25 32.88
C VAL A 90 -12.61 -25.12 32.92
N GLY A 91 -13.51 -25.13 33.91
CA GLY A 91 -14.47 -24.06 34.15
C GLY A 91 -13.81 -22.71 34.41
N LEU A 92 -12.75 -22.68 35.22
CA LEU A 92 -11.95 -21.49 35.51
C LEU A 92 -11.21 -20.96 34.27
N PHE A 93 -10.78 -21.86 33.36
CA PHE A 93 -10.14 -21.51 32.09
C PHE A 93 -11.14 -20.99 31.03
N THR A 94 -12.41 -21.42 31.09
CA THR A 94 -13.49 -20.87 30.25
C THR A 94 -14.10 -19.58 30.81
N LEU A 95 -13.90 -19.28 32.09
CA LEU A 95 -14.42 -18.08 32.75
C LEU A 95 -13.54 -16.84 32.53
N THR A 96 -12.26 -17.01 32.18
CA THR A 96 -11.36 -15.89 31.87
C THR A 96 -11.57 -15.26 30.50
N SER A 97 -12.50 -15.76 29.67
CA SER A 97 -12.77 -15.26 28.32
C SER A 97 -13.94 -14.26 28.22
N VAL A 98 -14.61 -13.91 29.32
CA VAL A 98 -15.85 -13.09 29.28
C VAL A 98 -15.77 -11.75 30.03
N ALA A 99 -14.64 -11.42 30.67
CA ALA A 99 -14.50 -10.15 31.40
C ALA A 99 -13.58 -9.15 30.68
N ALA A 100 -13.98 -8.66 29.51
CA ALA A 100 -13.30 -7.52 28.87
C ALA A 100 -14.15 -6.75 27.85
N HIS A 101 -15.48 -6.67 27.99
CA HIS A 101 -16.28 -5.75 27.15
C HIS A 101 -17.38 -5.10 27.97
N ALA A 102 -16.99 -4.17 28.82
CA ALA A 102 -17.89 -3.20 29.44
C ALA A 102 -17.18 -1.84 29.52
N ALA A 103 -17.07 -1.18 28.38
CA ALA A 103 -16.80 0.24 28.22
C ALA A 103 -17.63 0.67 27.00
N THR A 104 -18.86 1.14 27.24
CA THR A 104 -19.23 2.56 27.25
C THR A 104 -19.10 3.25 25.90
N GLU A 105 -20.26 3.72 25.47
CA GLU A 105 -20.56 4.77 24.49
C GLU A 105 -20.57 4.44 22.99
N GLU A 106 -21.75 4.74 22.46
CA GLU A 106 -22.17 4.79 21.08
C GLU A 106 -21.36 5.87 20.35
N ASN A 107 -20.20 5.49 19.82
CA ASN A 107 -19.55 6.21 18.73
C ASN A 107 -19.34 5.20 17.60
N THR A 108 -20.11 5.35 16.53
CA THR A 108 -19.85 4.70 15.23
C THR A 108 -18.65 5.38 14.57
N SER A 109 -17.51 5.41 15.25
CA SER A 109 -16.23 5.65 14.58
C SER A 109 -15.85 4.35 13.91
N VAL A 110 -15.85 4.33 12.57
CA VAL A 110 -15.17 3.30 11.79
C VAL A 110 -13.78 3.11 12.41
N PHE A 111 -13.47 1.88 12.80
CA PHE A 111 -12.23 1.55 13.50
C PHE A 111 -11.06 1.65 12.53
N VAL A 112 -10.44 2.84 12.45
CA VAL A 112 -9.24 3.07 11.63
C VAL A 112 -8.03 2.54 12.42
N LEU A 113 -7.42 1.48 11.91
CA LEU A 113 -6.18 0.91 12.45
C LEU A 113 -5.00 1.62 11.80
N ASP A 114 -4.07 2.16 12.58
CA ASP A 114 -2.78 2.59 12.04
C ASP A 114 -1.92 1.38 11.62
N ASP A 115 -0.93 1.59 10.73
CA ASP A 115 -0.05 0.53 10.19
C ASP A 115 0.58 -0.33 11.29
N ALA A 116 1.05 0.28 12.37
CA ALA A 116 1.74 -0.43 13.44
C ALA A 116 0.75 -1.30 14.22
N SER A 117 -0.44 -0.79 14.50
CA SER A 117 -1.52 -1.56 15.13
C SER A 117 -2.03 -2.69 14.22
N PHE A 118 -2.14 -2.46 12.91
CA PHE A 118 -2.54 -3.49 11.94
C PHE A 118 -1.54 -4.66 11.92
N TRP A 119 -0.25 -4.37 11.69
CA TRP A 119 0.77 -5.41 11.66
C TRP A 119 0.97 -6.07 13.03
N GLY A 120 0.79 -5.32 14.12
CA GLY A 120 0.72 -5.86 15.47
C GLY A 120 -0.39 -6.92 15.61
N LEU A 121 -1.59 -6.65 15.10
CA LEU A 121 -2.71 -7.60 15.10
C LEU A 121 -2.44 -8.83 14.23
N VAL A 122 -1.80 -8.67 13.07
CA VAL A 122 -1.39 -9.80 12.21
C VAL A 122 -0.43 -10.72 12.96
N VAL A 123 0.62 -10.15 13.58
CA VAL A 123 1.60 -10.93 14.35
C VAL A 123 0.95 -11.65 15.52
N VAL A 124 0.09 -10.96 16.29
CA VAL A 124 -0.64 -11.58 17.41
C VAL A 124 -1.53 -12.72 16.93
N ASN A 125 -2.29 -12.54 15.84
CA ASN A 125 -3.13 -13.60 15.29
C ASN A 125 -2.32 -14.79 14.80
N PHE A 126 -1.18 -14.56 14.14
CA PHE A 126 -0.29 -15.62 13.72
C PHE A 126 0.24 -16.45 14.90
N VAL A 127 0.65 -15.78 15.99
CA VAL A 127 1.08 -16.45 17.22
C VAL A 127 -0.07 -17.28 17.83
N LEU A 128 -1.29 -16.74 17.87
CA LEU A 128 -2.47 -17.47 18.36
C LEU A 128 -2.77 -18.73 17.53
N ILE A 129 -2.61 -18.67 16.21
CA ILE A 129 -2.75 -19.82 15.31
C ILE A 129 -1.74 -20.91 15.66
N LEU A 130 -0.46 -20.55 15.85
CA LEU A 130 0.58 -21.50 16.23
C LEU A 130 0.30 -22.16 17.59
N ILE A 131 -0.13 -21.37 18.58
CA ILE A 131 -0.52 -21.88 19.90
C ILE A 131 -1.69 -22.86 19.76
N ALA A 132 -2.71 -22.51 18.97
CA ALA A 132 -3.88 -23.35 18.78
C ALA A 132 -3.54 -24.66 18.02
N MET A 133 -2.68 -24.61 17.01
CA MET A 133 -2.15 -25.81 16.34
C MET A 133 -1.37 -26.71 17.30
N TYR A 134 -0.55 -26.12 18.17
CA TYR A 134 0.20 -26.86 19.19
C TYR A 134 -0.72 -27.51 20.22
N GLN A 135 -1.80 -26.82 20.63
CA GLN A 135 -2.84 -27.38 21.49
C GLN A 135 -3.54 -28.59 20.83
N VAL A 136 -3.88 -28.51 19.53
CA VAL A 136 -4.44 -29.65 18.77
C VAL A 136 -3.45 -30.81 18.73
N TYR A 137 -2.16 -30.54 18.52
CA TYR A 137 -1.12 -31.56 18.53
C TYR A 137 -1.03 -32.29 19.88
N ILE A 138 -0.98 -31.53 21.00
CA ILE A 138 -0.98 -32.13 22.35
C ILE A 138 -2.25 -32.93 22.58
N LEU A 139 -3.42 -32.39 22.23
CA LEU A 139 -4.70 -33.08 22.42
C LEU A 139 -4.76 -34.40 21.65
N ARG A 140 -4.24 -34.45 20.42
CA ARG A 140 -4.13 -35.71 19.65
C ARG A 140 -3.22 -36.72 20.33
N LYS A 141 -2.00 -36.29 20.69
CA LYS A 141 -1.02 -37.17 21.36
C LYS A 141 -1.54 -37.71 22.70
N LEU A 142 -2.25 -36.87 23.46
CA LEU A 142 -2.86 -37.24 24.73
C LEU A 142 -4.05 -38.17 24.53
N THR A 143 -4.84 -37.98 23.46
CA THR A 143 -5.92 -38.90 23.06
C THR A 143 -5.37 -40.27 22.69
N ASP A 144 -4.27 -40.32 21.93
CA ASP A 144 -3.62 -41.58 21.54
C ASP A 144 -3.06 -42.32 22.76
N HIS A 145 -2.54 -41.58 23.75
CA HIS A 145 -2.04 -42.15 24.99
C HIS A 145 -3.17 -42.61 25.93
N VAL A 146 -4.27 -41.86 26.03
CA VAL A 146 -5.43 -42.20 26.87
C VAL A 146 -6.25 -43.35 26.26
N ARG A 147 -6.36 -43.42 24.94
CA ARG A 147 -7.11 -44.49 24.27
C ARG A 147 -6.41 -45.84 24.34
N GLY A 148 -5.17 -45.91 24.84
CA GLY A 148 -4.43 -47.15 25.02
C GLY A 148 -4.42 -47.92 23.70
N TYR A 149 -3.61 -47.48 22.75
CA TYR A 149 -3.42 -48.15 21.47
C TYR A 149 -2.97 -49.59 21.72
N HIS A 150 -3.93 -50.50 21.80
CA HIS A 150 -3.70 -51.92 21.58
C HIS A 150 -3.53 -52.08 20.08
N ASP A 151 -2.43 -52.73 19.69
CA ASP A 151 -2.17 -53.22 18.34
C ASP A 151 -3.31 -54.12 17.86
N ILE A 152 -4.35 -53.50 17.34
CA ILE A 152 -5.30 -54.16 16.45
C ILE A 152 -4.84 -53.73 15.07
N GLU A 153 -4.32 -54.66 14.27
CA GLU A 153 -4.13 -54.42 12.84
C GLU A 153 -5.39 -53.73 12.31
N PRO A 154 -5.27 -52.53 11.71
CA PRO A 154 -6.45 -51.84 11.25
C PRO A 154 -7.06 -52.71 10.17
N ALA A 155 -8.18 -53.36 10.47
CA ALA A 155 -9.04 -53.91 9.46
C ALA A 155 -9.21 -52.81 8.41
N TYR A 156 -8.83 -53.08 7.17
CA TYR A 156 -8.93 -52.15 6.06
C TYR A 156 -10.41 -51.78 5.92
N ILE A 157 -10.80 -50.67 6.55
CA ILE A 157 -12.08 -50.05 6.32
C ILE A 157 -11.89 -49.32 5.01
N GLU A 158 -12.48 -49.82 3.92
CA GLU A 158 -12.72 -49.01 2.74
C GLU A 158 -13.38 -47.72 3.21
N LYS A 159 -12.61 -46.63 3.27
CA LYS A 159 -13.18 -45.32 3.52
C LYS A 159 -14.09 -45.06 2.34
N GLY A 160 -15.40 -45.19 2.56
CA GLY A 160 -16.41 -44.84 1.57
C GLY A 160 -16.10 -43.46 0.98
N PRO A 161 -16.46 -43.22 -0.30
CA PRO A 161 -15.95 -42.07 -1.04
C PRO A 161 -16.22 -40.78 -0.27
N SER A 162 -15.16 -39.98 -0.08
CA SER A 162 -15.23 -38.68 0.59
C SER A 162 -16.37 -37.85 0.01
N MET A 163 -17.06 -37.05 0.84
CA MET A 163 -18.16 -36.19 0.40
C MET A 163 -17.73 -35.27 -0.76
N LEU A 164 -16.48 -34.78 -0.73
CA LEU A 164 -15.88 -34.01 -1.82
C LEU A 164 -15.65 -34.87 -3.08
N GLY A 165 -15.25 -36.13 -2.92
CA GLY A 165 -15.05 -37.07 -4.03
C GLY A 165 -16.37 -37.43 -4.73
N GLN A 166 -17.45 -37.59 -3.96
CA GLN A 166 -18.79 -37.83 -4.53
C GLN A 166 -19.32 -36.60 -5.28
N LEU A 167 -19.06 -35.40 -4.75
CA LEU A 167 -19.40 -34.15 -5.44
C LEU A 167 -18.59 -34.00 -6.73
N TRP A 168 -17.28 -34.25 -6.67
CA TRP A 168 -16.38 -34.20 -7.81
C TRP A 168 -16.80 -35.18 -8.92
N ALA A 169 -17.10 -36.42 -8.56
CA ALA A 169 -17.57 -37.43 -9.51
C ALA A 169 -18.88 -37.01 -10.21
N LYS A 170 -19.80 -36.35 -9.49
CA LYS A 170 -21.03 -35.79 -10.08
C LYS A 170 -20.75 -34.61 -11.00
N MET A 171 -19.78 -33.76 -10.67
CA MET A 171 -19.39 -32.62 -11.50
C MET A 171 -18.66 -33.06 -12.78
N GLN A 172 -17.91 -34.16 -12.73
CA GLN A 172 -17.20 -34.70 -13.88
C GLN A 172 -18.11 -35.52 -14.79
N ALA A 173 -19.07 -36.26 -14.22
CA ALA A 173 -20.01 -37.11 -14.95
C ALA A 173 -19.36 -38.09 -15.96
N SER A 174 -18.11 -38.49 -15.73
CA SER A 174 -17.37 -39.42 -16.58
C SER A 174 -17.89 -40.86 -16.41
N VAL A 175 -17.95 -41.59 -17.52
CA VAL A 175 -18.24 -43.03 -17.52
C VAL A 175 -17.05 -43.77 -16.88
N PRO A 176 -17.29 -44.75 -15.97
CA PRO A 176 -16.22 -45.59 -15.42
C PRO A 176 -15.54 -46.45 -16.49
N VAL A 177 -14.26 -46.76 -16.30
CA VAL A 177 -13.41 -47.51 -17.25
C VAL A 177 -14.03 -48.84 -17.66
N GLU A 178 -14.69 -49.52 -16.72
CA GLU A 178 -15.32 -50.83 -16.95
C GLU A 178 -16.52 -50.78 -17.92
N LYS A 179 -17.04 -49.57 -18.19
CA LYS A 179 -18.20 -49.32 -19.06
C LYS A 179 -17.85 -48.49 -20.29
N GLU A 180 -16.57 -48.23 -20.54
CA GLU A 180 -16.15 -47.42 -21.70
C GLU A 180 -16.54 -48.08 -23.04
N ALA A 181 -16.60 -49.42 -23.08
CA ALA A 181 -17.07 -50.15 -24.27
C ALA A 181 -18.52 -49.81 -24.66
N ASP A 182 -19.36 -49.39 -23.71
CA ASP A 182 -20.76 -49.01 -23.97
C ASP A 182 -20.91 -47.63 -24.63
N VAL A 183 -19.86 -46.79 -24.53
CA VAL A 183 -19.83 -45.41 -25.06
C VAL A 183 -18.70 -45.19 -26.07
N MET A 184 -18.09 -46.27 -26.55
CA MET A 184 -17.02 -46.20 -27.54
C MET A 184 -17.61 -45.98 -28.93
N LEU A 185 -17.01 -45.07 -29.70
CA LEU A 185 -17.38 -44.83 -31.09
C LEU A 185 -16.84 -45.94 -32.00
N ASP A 186 -17.55 -46.21 -33.10
CA ASP A 186 -17.27 -47.36 -34.00
C ASP A 186 -15.97 -47.23 -34.81
N HIS A 187 -15.36 -46.04 -34.85
CA HIS A 187 -14.19 -45.77 -35.70
C HIS A 187 -12.91 -45.72 -34.86
N GLU A 188 -11.88 -46.40 -35.36
CA GLU A 188 -10.53 -46.39 -34.81
C GLU A 188 -9.61 -45.55 -35.70
N TYR A 189 -8.85 -44.64 -35.10
CA TYR A 189 -7.87 -43.81 -35.77
C TYR A 189 -6.48 -44.08 -35.20
N ASP A 190 -5.64 -44.82 -35.93
CA ASP A 190 -4.25 -45.11 -35.55
C ASP A 190 -4.11 -45.68 -34.12
N GLY A 191 -4.96 -46.65 -33.76
CA GLY A 191 -4.98 -47.23 -32.42
C GLY A 191 -5.75 -46.43 -31.37
N ILE A 192 -6.23 -45.22 -31.68
CA ILE A 192 -6.98 -44.36 -30.78
C ILE A 192 -8.48 -44.53 -31.04
N HIS A 193 -9.23 -44.79 -29.97
CA HIS A 193 -10.69 -44.84 -29.97
C HIS A 193 -11.24 -43.62 -29.23
N GLU A 194 -12.35 -43.09 -29.71
CA GLU A 194 -13.02 -41.94 -29.10
C GLU A 194 -14.24 -42.39 -28.29
N LEU A 195 -14.51 -41.69 -27.17
CA LEU A 195 -15.65 -41.97 -26.30
C LEU A 195 -16.73 -40.90 -26.50
N ASP A 196 -17.98 -41.32 -26.69
CA ASP A 196 -19.16 -40.45 -26.73
C ASP A 196 -19.62 -40.09 -25.30
N ASN A 197 -18.74 -39.40 -24.58
CA ASN A 197 -19.01 -38.93 -23.21
C ASN A 197 -19.77 -37.60 -23.22
N VAL A 198 -20.69 -37.44 -22.26
CA VAL A 198 -21.31 -36.14 -22.00
C VAL A 198 -20.28 -35.14 -21.47
N LEU A 199 -20.40 -33.88 -21.90
CA LEU A 199 -19.55 -32.80 -21.41
C LEU A 199 -19.70 -32.66 -19.89
N PRO A 200 -18.58 -32.54 -19.14
CA PRO A 200 -18.64 -32.33 -17.70
C PRO A 200 -19.54 -31.14 -17.35
N PRO A 201 -20.53 -31.31 -16.46
CA PRO A 201 -21.43 -30.25 -16.05
C PRO A 201 -20.72 -28.94 -15.66
N TRP A 202 -19.59 -29.01 -14.95
CA TRP A 202 -18.83 -27.82 -14.57
C TRP A 202 -18.32 -27.04 -15.79
N TRP A 203 -17.87 -27.74 -16.84
CA TRP A 203 -17.34 -27.15 -18.05
C TRP A 203 -18.46 -26.50 -18.86
N LYS A 204 -19.58 -27.21 -19.04
CA LYS A 204 -20.76 -26.69 -19.76
C LYS A 204 -21.33 -25.44 -19.10
N TYR A 205 -21.49 -25.45 -17.78
CA TYR A 205 -22.01 -24.29 -17.06
C TYR A 205 -20.97 -23.17 -16.95
N GLY A 206 -19.68 -23.49 -16.88
CA GLY A 206 -18.60 -22.51 -17.00
C GLY A 206 -18.64 -21.80 -18.36
N PHE A 207 -18.85 -22.54 -19.45
CA PHE A 207 -19.03 -21.97 -20.78
C PHE A 207 -20.26 -21.06 -20.87
N TYR A 208 -21.41 -21.45 -20.31
CA TYR A 208 -22.56 -20.55 -20.25
C TYR A 208 -22.32 -19.30 -19.40
N LEU A 209 -21.55 -19.43 -18.32
CA LEU A 209 -21.18 -18.29 -17.48
C LEU A 209 -20.34 -17.29 -18.26
N THR A 210 -19.36 -17.73 -19.07
CA THR A 210 -18.55 -16.79 -19.88
C THR A 210 -19.40 -16.06 -20.91
N ILE A 211 -20.40 -16.71 -21.50
CA ILE A 211 -21.38 -16.05 -22.38
C ILE A 211 -22.14 -14.96 -21.64
N ILE A 212 -22.66 -15.27 -20.44
CA ILE A 212 -23.42 -14.30 -19.63
C ILE A 212 -22.53 -13.11 -19.25
N VAL A 213 -21.31 -13.37 -18.78
CA VAL A 213 -20.34 -12.30 -18.45
C VAL A 213 -20.03 -11.46 -19.67
N GLY A 214 -19.82 -12.06 -20.84
CA GLY A 214 -19.58 -11.33 -22.09
C GLY A 214 -20.74 -10.43 -22.50
N VAL A 215 -21.98 -10.90 -22.34
CA VAL A 215 -23.17 -10.07 -22.59
C VAL A 215 -23.26 -8.92 -21.59
N ILE A 216 -23.04 -9.17 -20.29
CA ILE A 216 -23.05 -8.11 -19.27
C ILE A 216 -21.95 -7.08 -19.55
N TYR A 217 -20.73 -7.53 -19.88
CA TYR A 217 -19.60 -6.66 -20.22
C TYR A 217 -19.93 -5.77 -21.42
N MET A 218 -20.46 -6.35 -22.50
CA MET A 218 -20.84 -5.60 -23.69
C MET A 218 -21.91 -4.55 -23.38
N PHE A 219 -22.92 -4.89 -22.58
CA PHE A 219 -23.92 -3.91 -22.16
C PHE A 219 -23.34 -2.83 -21.25
N HIS A 220 -22.47 -3.18 -20.30
CA HIS A 220 -21.87 -2.24 -19.37
C HIS A 220 -20.98 -1.19 -20.06
N TYR A 221 -20.07 -1.63 -20.94
CA TYR A 221 -19.07 -0.76 -21.56
C TYR A 221 -19.49 -0.17 -22.91
N HIS A 222 -20.31 -0.87 -23.70
CA HIS A 222 -20.59 -0.47 -25.09
C HIS A 222 -22.05 -0.09 -25.38
N VAL A 223 -23.02 -0.46 -24.55
CA VAL A 223 -24.45 -0.13 -24.79
C VAL A 223 -24.99 0.89 -23.81
N LEU A 224 -24.74 0.66 -22.52
CA LEU A 224 -25.20 1.52 -21.44
C LEU A 224 -24.16 2.57 -21.05
N GLU A 225 -22.90 2.41 -21.49
CA GLU A 225 -21.79 3.34 -21.23
C GLU A 225 -21.68 3.68 -19.74
N THR A 226 -21.91 2.69 -18.86
CA THR A 226 -21.89 2.88 -17.41
C THR A 226 -20.51 2.67 -16.79
N GLY A 227 -19.53 2.21 -17.58
CA GLY A 227 -18.14 2.08 -17.18
C GLY A 227 -17.22 2.76 -18.20
N PRO A 228 -16.12 3.38 -17.75
CA PRO A 228 -15.20 4.10 -18.63
C PRO A 228 -14.47 3.13 -19.57
N LEU A 229 -14.26 3.55 -20.81
CA LEU A 229 -13.38 2.83 -21.74
C LEU A 229 -11.91 3.20 -21.49
N MET A 230 -10.98 2.42 -22.04
CA MET A 230 -9.53 2.58 -21.81
C MET A 230 -9.00 4.02 -22.02
N ILE A 231 -9.50 4.75 -23.03
CA ILE A 231 -9.04 6.13 -23.30
C ILE A 231 -9.57 7.09 -22.24
N GLU A 232 -10.83 6.94 -21.85
CA GLU A 232 -11.45 7.75 -20.81
C GLU A 232 -10.81 7.47 -19.43
N GLU A 233 -10.51 6.20 -19.13
CA GLU A 233 -9.77 5.81 -17.93
C GLU A 233 -8.36 6.43 -17.91
N LEU A 234 -7.67 6.47 -19.05
CA LEU A 234 -6.38 7.13 -19.18
C LEU A 234 -6.48 8.65 -18.96
N GLU A 235 -7.51 9.29 -19.50
CA GLU A 235 -7.76 10.72 -19.29
C GLU A 235 -8.02 11.03 -17.82
N MET A 236 -8.90 10.25 -17.15
CA MET A 236 -9.14 10.38 -15.72
C MET A 236 -7.87 10.16 -14.88
N ALA A 237 -7.07 9.14 -15.21
CA ALA A 237 -5.81 8.88 -14.52
C ALA A 237 -4.78 10.01 -14.72
N ASN A 238 -4.73 10.62 -15.91
CA ASN A 238 -3.86 11.76 -16.18
C ASN A 238 -4.32 13.01 -15.43
N GLU A 239 -5.63 13.25 -15.32
CA GLU A 239 -6.18 14.36 -14.54
C GLU A 239 -5.86 14.19 -13.05
N GLU A 240 -6.04 12.99 -12.51
CA GLU A 240 -5.67 12.66 -11.13
C GLU A 240 -4.17 12.85 -10.90
N ALA A 241 -3.33 12.38 -11.83
CA ALA A 241 -1.89 12.57 -11.78
C ALA A 241 -1.51 14.06 -11.83
N ALA A 242 -2.18 14.86 -12.67
CA ALA A 242 -1.94 16.30 -12.75
C ALA A 242 -2.31 17.01 -11.44
N ILE A 243 -3.42 16.63 -10.80
CA ILE A 243 -3.80 17.15 -9.49
C ILE A 243 -2.76 16.77 -8.44
N ALA A 244 -2.32 15.51 -8.40
CA ALA A 244 -1.31 15.04 -7.46
C ALA A 244 0.05 15.74 -7.66
N ILE A 245 0.46 15.99 -8.91
CA ILE A 245 1.65 16.77 -9.25
C ILE A 245 1.47 18.21 -8.78
N ALA A 246 0.34 18.86 -9.06
CA ALA A 246 0.08 20.23 -8.61
C ALA A 246 0.05 20.35 -7.07
N GLU A 247 -0.48 19.35 -6.36
CA GLU A 247 -0.43 19.29 -4.89
C GLU A 247 1.00 19.04 -4.38
N TYR A 248 1.78 18.22 -5.05
CA TYR A 248 3.19 18.05 -4.74
C TYR A 248 3.95 19.36 -4.96
N GLU A 249 3.82 19.98 -6.12
CA GLU A 249 4.46 21.24 -6.49
C GLU A 249 4.04 22.40 -5.58
N SER A 250 2.78 22.51 -5.18
CA SER A 250 2.36 23.53 -4.22
C SER A 250 2.95 23.30 -2.83
N ARG A 251 3.12 22.05 -2.40
CA ARG A 251 3.91 21.69 -1.20
C ARG A 251 5.41 21.96 -1.39
N GLN A 252 5.88 21.97 -2.64
CA GLN A 252 7.25 22.23 -3.03
C GLN A 252 7.49 23.63 -3.60
N ALA A 253 6.51 24.55 -3.55
CA ALA A 253 6.63 25.91 -4.06
C ALA A 253 7.75 26.71 -3.37
N ASN A 254 8.29 26.15 -2.28
CA ASN A 254 9.45 26.65 -1.56
C ASN A 254 10.78 26.01 -1.97
N LYS A 255 10.85 25.09 -2.95
CA LYS A 255 12.13 24.54 -3.45
C LYS A 255 12.73 25.53 -4.45
N VAL A 256 13.70 26.28 -3.95
CA VAL A 256 14.59 27.10 -4.77
C VAL A 256 15.87 26.30 -4.96
N ASP A 257 16.17 25.96 -6.22
CA ASP A 257 17.48 25.40 -6.58
C ASP A 257 18.51 26.53 -6.58
N GLU A 258 19.58 26.34 -5.80
CA GLU A 258 20.64 27.34 -5.61
C GLU A 258 21.51 27.53 -6.86
N ASN A 259 21.54 26.54 -7.77
CA ASN A 259 22.36 26.59 -8.97
C ASN A 259 21.67 27.30 -10.13
N THR A 260 20.32 27.30 -10.15
CA THR A 260 19.52 27.93 -11.20
C THR A 260 18.88 29.24 -10.75
N LEU A 261 19.17 29.72 -9.54
CA LEU A 261 18.58 30.95 -9.02
C LEU A 261 19.10 32.16 -9.80
N VAL A 262 18.17 32.92 -10.39
CA VAL A 262 18.44 34.20 -11.06
C VAL A 262 17.67 35.28 -10.31
N PHE A 263 18.24 36.49 -10.22
CA PHE A 263 17.55 37.62 -9.62
C PHE A 263 16.38 38.06 -10.52
N GLU A 264 15.20 38.14 -9.93
CA GLU A 264 14.00 38.70 -10.57
C GLU A 264 13.57 39.94 -9.78
N ASP A 265 13.33 41.06 -10.47
CA ASP A 265 12.79 42.29 -9.87
C ASP A 265 11.29 42.15 -9.58
N ASN A 266 10.96 41.19 -8.72
CA ASN A 266 9.61 40.87 -8.28
C ASN A 266 9.32 41.59 -6.96
N ALA A 267 8.50 42.64 -7.03
CA ALA A 267 8.15 43.47 -5.88
C ALA A 267 7.56 42.69 -4.70
N THR A 268 6.85 41.58 -4.95
CA THR A 268 6.28 40.73 -3.89
C THR A 268 7.38 39.98 -3.13
N PHE A 269 8.32 39.37 -3.84
CA PHE A 269 9.44 38.65 -3.23
C PHE A 269 10.38 39.62 -2.50
N ILE A 270 10.67 40.79 -3.07
CA ILE A 270 11.50 41.82 -2.44
C ILE A 270 10.81 42.37 -1.17
N ALA A 271 9.50 42.60 -1.20
CA ALA A 271 8.76 43.05 -0.02
C ALA A 271 8.75 42.00 1.10
N SER A 272 8.51 40.72 0.76
CA SER A 272 8.59 39.62 1.74
C SER A 272 10.00 39.49 2.32
N GLY A 273 11.02 39.55 1.46
CA GLY A 273 12.42 39.54 1.84
C GLY A 273 12.79 40.67 2.80
N LYS A 274 12.27 41.87 2.56
CA LYS A 274 12.44 43.02 3.45
C LYS A 274 11.85 42.78 4.84
N GLU A 275 10.64 42.21 4.94
CA GLU A 275 10.01 41.89 6.22
C GLU A 275 10.84 40.85 7.00
N ILE A 276 11.31 39.80 6.31
CA ILE A 276 12.15 38.77 6.92
C ILE A 276 13.51 39.35 7.35
N PHE A 277 14.11 40.21 6.52
CA PHE A 277 15.36 40.90 6.84
C PHE A 277 15.19 41.79 8.08
N GLN A 278 14.10 42.56 8.16
CA GLN A 278 13.77 43.39 9.31
C GLN A 278 13.57 42.59 10.60
N ALA A 279 12.99 41.39 10.50
CA ALA A 279 12.78 40.53 11.66
C ALA A 279 14.07 39.85 12.14
N ASN A 280 15.00 39.52 11.23
CA ASN A 280 16.07 38.55 11.53
C ASN A 280 17.50 39.06 11.34
N CYS A 281 17.72 40.04 10.46
CA CYS A 281 19.07 40.39 9.97
C CYS A 281 19.57 41.76 10.45
N ILE A 282 18.66 42.69 10.81
CA ILE A 282 18.99 44.09 11.13
C ILE A 282 19.89 44.29 12.35
N SER A 283 19.88 43.33 13.29
CA SER A 283 20.71 43.40 14.50
C SER A 283 22.21 43.36 14.17
N CYS A 284 22.57 42.75 13.04
CA CYS A 284 23.94 42.66 12.57
C CYS A 284 24.20 43.57 11.35
N HIS A 285 23.22 43.72 10.45
CA HIS A 285 23.40 44.39 9.16
C HIS A 285 22.77 45.79 9.07
N ALA A 286 22.24 46.32 10.18
CA ALA A 286 21.45 47.55 10.24
C ALA A 286 20.13 47.46 9.45
N VAL A 287 19.22 48.40 9.71
CA VAL A 287 17.89 48.45 9.08
C VAL A 287 17.98 48.81 7.60
N ASP A 288 18.98 49.60 7.23
CA ASP A 288 19.28 50.08 5.87
C ASP A 288 20.33 49.23 5.15
N GLY A 289 20.80 48.12 5.75
CA GLY A 289 21.85 47.28 5.17
C GLY A 289 23.26 47.85 5.32
N GLY A 290 23.44 48.97 6.02
CA GLY A 290 24.73 49.64 6.17
C GLY A 290 25.78 48.89 6.99
N GLY A 291 25.41 47.80 7.67
CA GLY A 291 26.33 46.99 8.49
C GLY A 291 26.55 47.54 9.90
N ILE A 292 26.59 46.66 10.90
CA ILE A 292 26.97 46.96 12.30
C ILE A 292 28.09 46.00 12.70
N ASN A 293 27.70 44.77 13.00
CA ASN A 293 28.61 43.65 13.29
C ASN A 293 28.81 42.78 12.03
N GLY A 294 27.79 42.73 11.16
CA GLY A 294 27.86 42.13 9.83
C GLY A 294 28.36 43.13 8.76
N PRO A 295 28.70 42.64 7.56
CA PRO A 295 29.10 43.47 6.42
C PRO A 295 28.03 44.45 5.96
N ASN A 296 28.49 45.49 5.27
CA ASN A 296 27.67 46.44 4.53
C ASN A 296 27.19 45.80 3.22
N PHE A 297 25.89 45.85 2.94
CA PHE A 297 25.30 45.34 1.69
C PHE A 297 25.02 46.44 0.65
N THR A 298 25.37 47.68 0.97
CA THR A 298 25.10 48.85 0.11
C THR A 298 26.25 49.21 -0.82
N ASP A 299 27.43 48.62 -0.61
CA ASP A 299 28.61 48.79 -1.48
C ASP A 299 28.85 47.55 -2.37
N GLN A 300 29.89 47.61 -3.21
CA GLN A 300 30.23 46.57 -4.18
C GLN A 300 31.27 45.57 -3.64
N TYR A 301 31.58 45.57 -2.35
CA TYR A 301 32.62 44.72 -1.77
C TYR A 301 31.99 43.54 -1.04
N TRP A 302 32.37 42.33 -1.44
CA TRP A 302 31.78 41.09 -0.91
C TRP A 302 32.85 40.13 -0.40
N ILE A 303 32.57 39.50 0.75
CA ILE A 303 33.47 38.49 1.35
C ILE A 303 33.27 37.10 0.73
N TYR A 304 32.04 36.78 0.30
CA TYR A 304 31.63 35.45 -0.18
C TYR A 304 31.03 35.46 -1.60
N GLY A 305 31.30 36.51 -2.38
CA GLY A 305 30.70 36.76 -3.69
C GLY A 305 29.37 37.53 -3.61
N GLY A 306 29.14 38.42 -4.57
CA GLY A 306 27.98 39.33 -4.62
C GLY A 306 26.89 38.96 -5.63
N ASP A 307 27.01 37.81 -6.28
CA ASP A 307 25.94 37.25 -7.12
C ASP A 307 24.80 36.67 -6.26
N ILE A 308 23.60 36.59 -6.85
CA ILE A 308 22.41 36.11 -6.16
C ILE A 308 22.57 34.69 -5.63
N LYS A 309 23.25 33.81 -6.38
CA LYS A 309 23.52 32.43 -5.95
C LYS A 309 24.42 32.40 -4.72
N ASN A 310 25.45 33.25 -4.70
CA ASN A 310 26.37 33.39 -3.56
C ASN A 310 25.66 33.94 -2.31
N ILE A 311 24.81 34.96 -2.48
CA ILE A 311 24.03 35.54 -1.38
C ILE A 311 23.09 34.49 -0.80
N TYR A 312 22.34 33.78 -1.65
CA TYR A 312 21.45 32.70 -1.23
C TYR A 312 22.20 31.57 -0.51
N HIS A 313 23.33 31.12 -1.06
CA HIS A 313 24.17 30.08 -0.47
C HIS A 313 24.66 30.49 0.93
N THR A 314 25.09 31.76 1.08
CA THR A 314 25.54 32.31 2.37
C THR A 314 24.41 32.38 3.39
N ILE A 315 23.18 32.71 2.97
CA ILE A 315 21.99 32.68 3.83
C ILE A 315 21.68 31.23 4.26
N LYS A 316 21.69 30.30 3.31
CA LYS A 316 21.34 28.89 3.53
C LYS A 316 22.28 28.20 4.51
N TYR A 317 23.59 28.24 4.25
CA TYR A 317 24.60 27.51 5.02
C TYR A 317 25.28 28.35 6.11
N GLY A 318 25.04 29.66 6.14
CA GLY A 318 25.69 30.58 7.08
C GLY A 318 27.13 30.89 6.68
N ALA A 319 27.85 31.57 7.58
CA ALA A 319 29.24 31.95 7.36
C ALA A 319 30.07 31.81 8.64
N THR A 320 31.38 31.57 8.48
CA THR A 320 32.32 31.27 9.57
C THR A 320 32.50 32.41 10.58
N ARG A 321 32.12 33.64 10.23
CA ARG A 321 32.24 34.85 11.09
C ARG A 321 31.00 35.18 11.91
N GLY A 322 30.19 34.17 12.29
CA GLY A 322 29.06 34.34 13.22
C GLY A 322 27.69 34.47 12.57
N MET A 323 27.57 34.28 11.24
CA MET A 323 26.28 34.19 10.57
C MET A 323 25.78 32.74 10.63
N GLN A 324 24.69 32.51 11.36
CA GLN A 324 24.07 31.18 11.51
C GLN A 324 23.47 30.67 10.18
N PRO A 325 23.41 29.34 9.96
CA PRO A 325 22.70 28.76 8.81
C PRO A 325 21.18 28.95 8.95
N TRP A 326 20.54 29.55 7.95
CA TRP A 326 19.10 29.84 7.99
C TRP A 326 18.22 28.72 7.42
N GLN A 327 18.80 27.71 6.76
CA GLN A 327 18.03 26.57 6.21
C GLN A 327 17.23 25.77 7.25
N THR A 328 17.52 25.94 8.55
CA THR A 328 16.78 25.31 9.65
C THR A 328 15.62 26.14 10.16
N LYS A 329 15.51 27.40 9.74
CA LYS A 329 14.54 28.39 10.24
C LYS A 329 13.68 29.02 9.13
N LEU A 330 14.23 29.12 7.93
CA LEU A 330 13.58 29.69 6.76
C LEU A 330 13.41 28.61 5.69
N SER A 331 12.27 28.62 5.02
CA SER A 331 12.06 27.85 3.80
C SER A 331 12.94 28.37 2.66
N ALA A 332 13.18 27.55 1.63
CA ALA A 332 14.03 27.97 0.51
C ALA A 332 13.43 29.15 -0.28
N GLY A 333 12.10 29.26 -0.40
CA GLY A 333 11.43 30.46 -0.91
C GLY A 333 11.71 31.72 -0.07
N GLN A 334 11.63 31.61 1.26
CA GLN A 334 11.93 32.73 2.16
C GLN A 334 13.40 33.17 2.10
N MET A 335 14.33 32.22 1.94
CA MET A 335 15.75 32.53 1.76
C MET A 335 16.01 33.26 0.43
N ARG A 336 15.32 32.87 -0.64
CA ARG A 336 15.35 33.58 -1.94
C ARG A 336 14.87 35.01 -1.79
N ASP A 337 13.74 35.19 -1.13
CA ASP A 337 13.13 36.52 -0.96
C ASP A 337 14.08 37.46 -0.20
N VAL A 338 14.72 36.97 0.88
CA VAL A 338 15.77 37.73 1.59
C VAL A 338 16.96 38.02 0.69
N ALA A 339 17.42 37.05 -0.10
CA ALA A 339 18.53 37.24 -1.03
C ALA A 339 18.20 38.32 -2.07
N PHE A 340 16.98 38.33 -2.62
CA PHE A 340 16.51 39.35 -3.56
C PHE A 340 16.50 40.72 -2.91
N TYR A 341 15.97 40.85 -1.69
CA TYR A 341 15.99 42.13 -0.98
C TYR A 341 17.42 42.62 -0.75
N VAL A 342 18.33 41.77 -0.26
CA VAL A 342 19.75 42.12 -0.08
C VAL A 342 20.39 42.56 -1.40
N TYR A 343 20.08 41.86 -2.50
CA TYR A 343 20.57 42.20 -3.83
C TYR A 343 20.17 43.61 -4.27
N THR A 344 18.99 44.10 -3.85
CA THR A 344 18.51 45.46 -4.13
C THR A 344 19.14 46.57 -3.27
N LEU A 345 19.87 46.22 -2.20
CA LEU A 345 20.48 47.23 -1.31
C LEU A 345 21.75 47.83 -1.88
N GLU A 346 22.41 47.15 -2.82
CA GLU A 346 23.62 47.64 -3.47
C GLU A 346 23.38 48.98 -4.18
N GLY A 347 24.22 49.97 -3.91
CA GLY A 347 24.08 51.32 -4.45
C GLY A 347 23.14 52.24 -3.66
N THR A 348 22.49 51.75 -2.60
CA THR A 348 21.74 52.62 -1.67
C THR A 348 22.67 53.42 -0.75
N THR A 349 22.18 54.49 -0.13
CA THR A 349 22.98 55.35 0.77
C THR A 349 22.49 55.20 2.21
N PRO A 350 23.14 54.34 3.03
CA PRO A 350 22.79 54.17 4.44
C PRO A 350 23.27 55.37 5.26
N ALA A 351 22.68 55.57 6.45
CA ALA A 351 22.99 56.75 7.28
C ALA A 351 24.39 56.68 7.93
N ASN A 352 24.87 55.48 8.22
CA ASN A 352 26.19 55.25 8.82
C ASN A 352 26.79 53.93 8.26
N PRO A 353 27.26 53.91 6.99
CA PRO A 353 27.82 52.71 6.38
C PRO A 353 29.08 52.27 7.12
N LYS A 354 29.19 50.96 7.37
CA LYS A 354 30.44 50.31 7.72
C LYS A 354 31.41 50.41 6.54
N ALA A 355 32.72 50.45 6.83
CA ALA A 355 33.74 50.45 5.78
C ALA A 355 33.63 49.18 4.91
N PRO A 356 33.96 49.25 3.61
CA PRO A 356 33.87 48.10 2.71
C PRO A 356 34.72 46.92 3.19
N GLU A 357 34.17 45.70 3.08
CA GLU A 357 34.82 44.46 3.52
C GLU A 357 34.78 43.41 2.41
N GLY A 358 35.93 42.82 2.08
CA GLY A 358 36.04 41.79 1.06
C GLY A 358 36.63 42.32 -0.24
N GLU A 359 36.30 41.65 -1.34
CA GLU A 359 36.83 41.97 -2.66
C GLU A 359 35.78 42.73 -3.47
N LEU A 360 36.24 43.64 -4.34
CA LEU A 360 35.36 44.34 -5.26
C LEU A 360 34.72 43.31 -6.19
N TYR A 361 33.40 43.26 -6.22
CA TYR A 361 32.63 42.37 -7.06
C TYR A 361 31.87 43.19 -8.11
N GLU A 362 32.30 43.11 -9.36
CA GLU A 362 31.60 43.75 -10.47
C GLU A 362 30.45 42.85 -10.93
N ARG A 363 29.23 43.21 -10.53
CA ARG A 363 28.02 42.56 -11.04
C ARG A 363 27.87 42.92 -12.52
N SER A 364 27.93 41.93 -13.40
CA SER A 364 27.83 42.18 -14.84
C SER A 364 26.48 42.84 -15.15
N ALA A 365 26.49 43.94 -15.91
CA ALA A 365 25.29 44.69 -16.28
C ALA A 365 24.51 43.94 -17.38
N GLY A 366 23.87 42.85 -17.01
CA GLY A 366 23.09 41.96 -17.87
C GLY A 366 22.79 40.69 -17.08
N GLY A 367 21.53 40.25 -17.10
CA GLY A 367 21.14 39.00 -16.44
C GLY A 367 22.09 37.87 -16.81
N ASP A 368 22.44 37.06 -15.80
CA ASP A 368 23.40 35.98 -15.81
C ASP A 368 23.26 35.08 -17.05
N GLU A 369 24.03 35.39 -18.09
CA GLU A 369 24.39 34.48 -19.16
C GLU A 369 25.87 34.11 -18.92
N SER A 370 26.12 33.29 -17.90
CA SER A 370 27.41 32.65 -17.71
C SER A 370 27.31 31.16 -18.05
N THR A 371 27.85 30.83 -19.23
CA THR A 371 28.32 29.49 -19.59
C THR A 371 29.27 28.95 -18.52
N PRO A 372 29.20 27.67 -18.13
CA PRO A 372 30.14 27.08 -17.20
C PRO A 372 31.55 27.01 -17.83
N GLU A 373 32.55 27.56 -17.16
CA GLU A 373 33.95 27.28 -17.46
C GLU A 373 34.25 25.81 -17.11
N GLU A 374 34.50 25.00 -18.14
CA GLU A 374 34.99 23.63 -18.02
C GLU A 374 36.43 23.62 -17.49
N GLY A 375 36.61 23.02 -16.31
CA GLY A 375 37.90 22.58 -15.83
C GLY A 375 38.31 21.27 -16.51
N GLU A 376 39.29 21.38 -17.40
CA GLU A 376 40.35 20.42 -17.74
C GLU A 376 39.97 18.95 -18.02
N ALA A 377 40.08 18.61 -19.30
CA ALA A 377 39.92 17.29 -19.88
C ALA A 377 40.88 16.23 -19.31
N THR A 378 40.33 15.05 -19.00
CA THR A 378 41.05 13.77 -19.14
C THR A 378 40.22 12.79 -19.95
N GLU A 379 40.65 12.66 -21.21
CA GLU A 379 40.67 11.51 -22.13
C GLU A 379 39.59 10.41 -22.06
N GLU A 380 39.01 10.18 -23.24
CA GLU A 380 37.86 9.36 -23.62
C GLU A 380 38.01 7.84 -23.46
N ALA A 381 36.87 7.16 -23.29
CA ALA A 381 36.57 5.89 -23.95
C ALA A 381 35.09 5.91 -24.38
N PRO A 382 34.74 5.66 -25.66
CA PRO A 382 33.38 5.86 -26.15
C PRO A 382 32.51 4.63 -25.88
N VAL A 383 31.30 4.87 -25.37
CA VAL A 383 30.20 3.88 -25.43
C VAL A 383 29.32 4.25 -26.60
N GLU A 384 29.18 3.28 -27.47
CA GLU A 384 28.45 3.24 -28.74
C GLU A 384 26.96 3.56 -28.55
N GLU A 385 26.50 4.69 -29.10
CA GLU A 385 25.08 4.98 -29.32
C GLU A 385 24.82 4.92 -30.83
N ALA A 386 24.21 3.81 -31.25
CA ALA A 386 23.69 3.66 -32.60
C ALA A 386 22.31 3.00 -32.54
N ALA A 387 21.32 3.74 -33.08
CA ALA A 387 20.11 3.27 -33.76
C ALA A 387 18.81 3.91 -33.22
N ALA A 388 18.59 5.17 -33.60
CA ALA A 388 17.25 5.74 -33.72
C ALA A 388 17.18 6.59 -35.00
N GLU A 389 17.41 5.96 -36.15
CA GLU A 389 17.01 6.51 -37.45
C GLU A 389 16.88 5.34 -38.43
N THR A 390 15.91 5.41 -39.34
CA THR A 390 15.48 4.40 -40.33
C THR A 390 14.31 3.47 -39.92
N ALA A 391 13.11 4.04 -39.80
CA ALA A 391 11.87 3.28 -39.94
C ALA A 391 10.75 4.07 -40.66
N GLU A 392 11.10 4.94 -41.61
CA GLU A 392 10.09 5.65 -42.41
C GLU A 392 10.25 5.49 -43.94
N ASP A 393 11.24 4.72 -44.43
CA ASP A 393 11.48 4.54 -45.88
C ASP A 393 11.45 3.07 -46.38
N ALA A 394 10.93 2.13 -45.58
CA ALA A 394 10.88 0.70 -45.94
C ALA A 394 9.47 0.12 -46.08
N MET A 395 8.45 0.94 -46.37
CA MET A 395 7.07 0.46 -46.62
C MET A 395 6.44 1.03 -47.91
N ALA A 396 7.25 1.28 -48.95
CA ALA A 396 6.79 1.74 -50.26
C ALA A 396 7.33 0.92 -51.46
N ALA A 397 7.76 -0.32 -51.24
CA ALA A 397 8.20 -1.21 -52.32
C ALA A 397 7.80 -2.67 -52.07
N ALA A 398 6.50 -2.93 -51.95
CA ALA A 398 5.95 -4.30 -51.97
C ALA A 398 4.54 -4.36 -52.58
N ASP A 399 4.22 -3.45 -53.51
CA ASP A 399 3.06 -3.57 -54.41
C ASP A 399 3.57 -3.49 -55.85
N GLY A 400 3.83 -4.65 -56.45
CA GLY A 400 4.25 -4.75 -57.85
C GLY A 400 4.97 -6.03 -58.22
N GLU A 401 4.28 -7.19 -58.12
CA GLU A 401 4.21 -8.27 -59.13
C GLU A 401 3.39 -9.46 -58.62
#